data_AF-A0AAV4MFV0-F1
#
_entry.id   AF-A0AAV4MFV0-F1
#
_cell.length_a   1.000
_cell.length_b   1.000
_cell.length_c   1.000
_cell.angle_alpha   90.00
_cell.angle_beta   90.00
_cell.angle_gamma   90.00
#
_symmetry.space_group_name_H-M   'P 1'
#
loop_
_entity.id
_entity.type
_entity.pdbx_description
1 polymer ?
#
loop_
_entity_poly.entity_id
_entity_poly.type
_entity_poly.pdbx_seq_one_letter_code
_entity_poly.pdbx_strand_id
1 'polypeptide(L)'
;MDANAPLEKDEKIGPVNLFMHSLFSQMDISLNDRLVSNSSNTYPYRSYFETMLNHGFDCKTSQLTSEMFYNDNNDGLKLSSKFFELSATVDMIGGSHGDLFHQERLLLNLVDVKVKLIRSKPEFCLQGNAGYKVVLEK
;
A
#
# COMPACT_ATOMS: atom_id res chain seq x y z
N MET A 1 -18.69 -19.33 -9.38
CA MET A 1 -17.79 -19.30 -8.22
C MET A 1 -18.28 -18.16 -7.35
N ASP A 2 -18.76 -18.47 -6.15
CA ASP A 2 -19.33 -17.47 -5.25
C ASP A 2 -18.32 -16.34 -5.03
N ALA A 3 -18.77 -15.10 -5.19
CA ALA A 3 -17.89 -13.94 -5.33
C ALA A 3 -17.08 -13.59 -4.05
N ASN A 4 -17.18 -14.39 -2.98
CA ASN A 4 -16.60 -14.17 -1.64
C ASN A 4 -16.13 -15.49 -0.96
N ALA A 5 -15.64 -16.47 -1.71
CA ALA A 5 -15.04 -17.64 -1.08
C ALA A 5 -13.79 -17.22 -0.27
N PRO A 6 -13.66 -17.62 1.01
CA PRO A 6 -12.48 -17.33 1.80
C PRO A 6 -11.27 -18.12 1.28
N LEU A 7 -10.08 -17.63 1.61
CA LEU A 7 -8.81 -18.28 1.24
C LEU A 7 -8.68 -19.64 1.91
N GLU A 8 -8.38 -20.68 1.14
CA GLU A 8 -8.04 -22.00 1.68
C GLU A 8 -6.60 -22.04 2.20
N LYS A 9 -6.34 -22.93 3.18
CA LYS A 9 -5.08 -22.99 3.93
C LYS A 9 -3.83 -23.23 3.09
N ASP A 10 -3.96 -23.86 1.93
CA ASP A 10 -2.82 -24.23 1.07
C ASP A 10 -2.74 -23.40 -0.22
N GLU A 11 -3.51 -22.32 -0.31
CA GLU A 11 -3.54 -21.51 -1.51
C GLU A 11 -2.36 -20.55 -1.57
N LYS A 12 -1.60 -20.64 -2.67
CA LYS A 12 -0.39 -19.84 -2.89
C LYS A 12 -0.73 -18.45 -3.41
N ILE A 13 -1.39 -17.66 -2.58
CA ILE A 13 -1.60 -16.24 -2.83
C ILE A 13 -1.03 -15.41 -1.70
N GLY A 14 -0.44 -14.29 -2.06
CA GLY A 14 0.10 -13.34 -1.10
C GLY A 14 -0.03 -11.91 -1.60
N PRO A 15 0.08 -10.93 -0.69
CA PRO A 15 0.18 -9.55 -1.09
C PRO A 15 1.51 -9.30 -1.81
N VAL A 16 1.53 -8.33 -2.71
CA VAL A 16 2.80 -7.78 -3.20
C VAL A 16 3.54 -7.04 -2.09
N ASN A 17 4.85 -6.94 -2.22
CA ASN A 17 5.68 -6.20 -1.29
C ASN A 17 5.23 -4.73 -1.19
N LEU A 18 5.32 -4.14 0.01
CA LEU A 18 4.80 -2.80 0.30
C LEU A 18 3.29 -2.71 -0.02
N PHE A 19 2.53 -3.67 0.52
CA PHE A 19 1.12 -3.89 0.18
C PHE A 19 0.25 -2.65 0.44
N MET A 20 0.48 -1.94 1.55
CA MET A 20 -0.31 -0.76 1.93
C MET A 20 -0.38 0.28 0.81
N HIS A 21 0.75 0.57 0.17
CA HIS A 21 0.80 1.51 -0.95
C HIS A 21 0.36 0.91 -2.27
N SER A 22 0.56 -0.40 -2.45
CA SER A 22 0.11 -1.13 -3.63
C SER A 22 -1.41 -1.17 -3.77
N LEU A 23 -2.17 -1.02 -2.67
CA LEU A 23 -3.63 -0.92 -2.68
C LEU A 23 -4.19 0.26 -3.50
N PHE A 24 -3.38 1.29 -3.75
CA PHE A 24 -3.83 2.51 -4.40
C PHE A 24 -2.98 2.83 -5.63
N SER A 25 -3.61 3.05 -6.78
CA SER A 25 -2.90 3.39 -8.02
C SER A 25 -2.52 4.87 -8.05
N GLN A 26 -3.30 5.70 -7.36
CA GLN A 26 -3.17 7.14 -7.37
C GLN A 26 -3.62 7.74 -6.04
N MET A 27 -2.88 8.76 -5.60
CA MET A 27 -3.19 9.59 -4.44
C MET A 27 -3.34 11.04 -4.92
N ASP A 28 -4.59 11.51 -4.95
CA ASP A 28 -4.92 12.87 -5.30
C ASP A 28 -5.01 13.73 -4.04
N ILE A 29 -4.21 14.79 -3.98
CA ILE A 29 -4.17 15.74 -2.88
C ILE A 29 -4.58 17.10 -3.42
N SER A 30 -5.63 17.67 -2.84
CA SER A 30 -6.14 19.00 -3.20
C SER A 30 -6.10 19.94 -2.00
N LEU A 31 -5.75 21.20 -2.26
CA LEU A 31 -5.77 22.30 -1.30
C LEU A 31 -6.80 23.33 -1.76
N ASN A 32 -7.83 23.60 -0.95
CA ASN A 32 -8.94 24.51 -1.31
C ASN A 32 -9.49 24.19 -2.72
N ASP A 33 -9.81 22.92 -2.96
CA ASP A 33 -10.30 22.37 -4.24
C ASP A 33 -9.35 22.45 -5.45
N ARG A 34 -8.12 22.94 -5.27
CA ARG A 34 -7.08 22.88 -6.29
C ARG A 34 -6.24 21.63 -6.11
N LEU A 35 -6.25 20.74 -7.11
CA LEU A 35 -5.35 19.59 -7.16
C LEU A 35 -3.89 20.07 -7.20
N VAL A 36 -3.08 19.57 -6.26
CA VAL A 36 -1.65 19.89 -6.15
C VAL A 36 -0.76 18.67 -6.38
N SER A 37 -1.31 17.45 -6.32
CA SER A 37 -0.59 16.21 -6.61
C SER A 37 -0.55 15.89 -8.11
N ASN A 38 0.39 15.04 -8.50
CA ASN A 38 0.43 14.46 -9.85
C ASN A 38 -0.47 13.21 -9.94
N SER A 39 -1.47 13.25 -10.82
CA SER A 39 -2.44 12.17 -11.05
C SER A 39 -1.98 11.22 -12.16
N SER A 40 -0.93 10.44 -11.92
CA SER A 40 -0.27 9.62 -12.95
C SER A 40 -0.55 8.11 -12.89
N ASN A 41 -1.40 7.62 -11.99
CA ASN A 41 -1.61 6.18 -11.72
C ASN A 41 -0.33 5.36 -11.42
N THR A 42 0.78 6.02 -11.10
CA THR A 42 2.08 5.39 -10.80
C THR A 42 2.48 5.52 -9.34
N TYR A 43 1.52 5.84 -8.46
CA TYR A 43 1.75 5.94 -7.01
C TYR A 43 2.50 4.75 -6.41
N PRO A 44 2.10 3.48 -6.67
CA PRO A 44 2.72 2.35 -5.97
C PRO A 44 4.18 2.13 -6.37
N TYR A 45 4.53 2.44 -7.62
CA TYR A 45 5.93 2.38 -8.09
C TYR A 45 6.77 3.46 -7.42
N ARG A 46 6.23 4.68 -7.35
CA ARG A 46 6.91 5.81 -6.71
C ARG A 46 7.18 5.53 -5.24
N SER A 47 6.16 5.10 -4.49
CA SER A 47 6.32 4.76 -3.07
C SER A 47 7.35 3.66 -2.91
N TYR A 48 7.31 2.62 -3.74
CA TYR A 48 8.28 1.52 -3.65
C TYR A 48 9.73 1.99 -3.85
N PHE A 49 9.99 2.84 -4.86
CA PHE A 49 11.33 3.39 -5.06
C PHE A 49 11.75 4.35 -3.94
N GLU A 50 10.87 5.21 -3.46
CA GLU A 50 11.15 6.10 -2.34
C GLU A 50 11.48 5.30 -1.07
N THR A 51 10.68 4.29 -0.73
CA THR A 51 10.92 3.38 0.40
C THR A 51 12.26 2.64 0.24
N MET A 52 12.56 2.17 -0.96
CA MET A 52 13.79 1.41 -1.22
C MET A 52 15.05 2.29 -1.13
N LEU A 53 15.01 3.50 -1.67
CA LEU A 53 16.17 4.37 -1.81
C LEU A 53 16.43 5.26 -0.58
N ASN A 54 15.37 5.71 0.11
CA ASN A 54 15.50 6.69 1.19
C ASN A 54 15.61 6.07 2.59
N HIS A 55 15.33 4.78 2.75
CA HIS A 55 15.33 4.13 4.07
C HIS A 55 16.52 3.18 4.28
N GLY A 56 17.14 3.30 5.45
CA GLY A 56 18.20 2.41 5.93
C GLY A 56 17.68 1.04 6.36
N PHE A 57 18.62 0.13 6.69
CA PHE A 57 18.33 -1.24 7.09
C PHE A 57 17.38 -1.31 8.29
N ASP A 58 17.65 -0.53 9.34
CA ASP A 58 16.87 -0.57 10.59
C ASP A 58 15.40 -0.19 10.38
N CYS A 59 15.13 0.81 9.54
CA CYS A 59 13.77 1.24 9.21
C CYS A 59 13.03 0.17 8.38
N LYS A 60 13.72 -0.47 7.43
CA LYS A 60 13.20 -1.58 6.61
C LYS A 60 12.83 -2.81 7.43
N THR A 61 13.54 -3.08 8.52
CA THR A 61 13.24 -4.21 9.42
C THR A 61 12.28 -3.88 10.54
N SER A 62 11.96 -2.60 10.77
CA SER A 62 11.06 -2.15 11.84
C SER A 62 9.83 -1.46 11.26
N GLN A 63 9.84 -0.14 11.10
CA GLN A 63 8.68 0.67 10.71
C GLN A 63 8.01 0.17 9.43
N LEU A 64 8.79 -0.08 8.38
CA LEU A 64 8.27 -0.47 7.07
C LEU A 64 7.63 -1.86 7.07
N THR A 65 7.90 -2.71 8.08
CA THR A 65 7.17 -3.99 8.22
C THR A 65 5.68 -3.77 8.48
N SER A 66 5.30 -2.64 9.08
CA SER A 66 3.90 -2.22 9.28
C SER A 66 3.18 -1.88 7.97
N GLU A 67 3.96 -1.56 6.92
CA GLU A 67 3.47 -1.28 5.55
C GLU A 67 3.56 -2.53 4.66
N MET A 68 3.87 -3.70 5.25
CA MET A 68 4.16 -4.97 4.57
C MET A 68 5.39 -4.93 3.67
N PHE A 69 6.41 -4.16 4.05
CA PHE A 69 7.72 -4.23 3.41
C PHE A 69 8.55 -5.38 3.96
N TYR A 70 9.01 -6.27 3.08
CA TYR A 70 9.95 -7.33 3.42
C TYR A 70 11.08 -7.40 2.39
N ASN A 71 12.31 -7.61 2.85
CA ASN A 71 13.43 -7.86 1.94
C ASN A 71 13.29 -9.24 1.28
N ASP A 72 13.62 -9.32 -0.02
CA ASP A 72 13.48 -10.54 -0.81
C ASP A 72 14.35 -11.72 -0.31
N ASN A 73 15.43 -11.43 0.42
CA ASN A 73 16.32 -12.45 0.98
C ASN A 73 15.65 -13.33 2.05
N ASN A 74 14.53 -12.91 2.65
CA ASN A 74 13.93 -13.55 3.83
C ASN A 74 12.59 -14.24 3.56
N ASP A 75 12.32 -14.68 2.32
CA ASP A 75 11.02 -15.25 1.96
C ASP A 75 9.84 -14.30 2.32
N GLY A 76 9.98 -13.00 2.02
CA GLY A 76 9.02 -11.96 2.42
C GLY A 76 7.57 -12.25 2.02
N LEU A 77 7.36 -12.93 0.89
CA LEU A 77 6.03 -13.38 0.46
C LEU A 77 5.42 -14.40 1.43
N LYS A 78 6.20 -15.35 1.96
CA LYS A 78 5.68 -16.35 2.91
C LYS A 78 5.31 -15.70 4.25
N LEU A 79 6.09 -14.71 4.69
CA LEU A 79 5.80 -13.97 5.92
C LEU A 79 4.55 -13.11 5.77
N SER A 80 4.44 -12.37 4.67
CA SER A 80 3.29 -11.51 4.40
C SER A 80 2.01 -12.30 4.13
N SER A 81 2.06 -13.41 3.39
CA SER A 81 0.91 -14.30 3.18
C SER A 81 0.33 -14.86 4.48
N LYS A 82 1.16 -15.16 5.49
CA LYS A 82 0.71 -15.69 6.78
C LYS A 82 -0.28 -14.77 7.49
N PHE A 83 -0.15 -13.45 7.34
CA PHE A 83 -1.08 -12.51 7.95
C PHE A 83 -2.47 -12.55 7.32
N PHE A 84 -2.60 -13.04 6.10
CA PHE A 84 -3.86 -13.13 5.36
C PHE A 84 -4.39 -14.57 5.27
N GLU A 85 -3.81 -15.52 6.01
CA GLU A 85 -4.31 -16.89 6.09
C GLU A 85 -5.79 -16.90 6.53
N LEU A 86 -6.59 -17.76 5.89
CA LEU A 86 -8.03 -17.88 6.15
C LEU A 86 -8.82 -16.57 5.97
N SER A 87 -8.32 -15.66 5.13
CA SER A 87 -8.92 -14.33 4.90
C SER A 87 -8.98 -13.46 6.16
N ALA A 88 -7.97 -13.55 7.03
CA ALA A 88 -7.84 -12.66 8.17
C ALA A 88 -7.71 -11.18 7.75
N THR A 89 -8.35 -10.29 8.51
CA THR A 89 -8.19 -8.84 8.37
C THR A 89 -6.85 -8.40 8.96
N VAL A 90 -6.18 -7.49 8.27
CA VAL A 90 -4.91 -6.92 8.72
C VAL A 90 -4.97 -5.40 8.65
N ASP A 91 -4.67 -4.75 9.78
CA ASP A 91 -4.52 -3.31 9.85
C ASP A 91 -3.07 -2.91 9.56
N MET A 92 -2.90 -1.90 8.71
CA MET A 92 -1.59 -1.37 8.31
C MET A 92 -1.53 0.13 8.58
N ILE A 93 -0.35 0.60 8.99
CA ILE A 93 -0.06 2.01 9.23
C ILE A 93 1.26 2.38 8.58
N GLY A 94 1.28 3.55 7.94
CA GLY A 94 2.41 3.98 7.13
C GLY A 94 2.33 5.43 6.70
N GLY A 95 3.49 5.95 6.29
CA GLY A 95 3.63 7.30 5.78
C GLY A 95 3.09 7.41 4.35
N SER A 96 2.28 8.44 4.06
CA SER A 96 1.76 8.63 2.70
C SER A 96 2.79 9.25 1.76
N HIS A 97 3.01 8.65 0.59
CA HIS A 97 4.01 9.08 -0.39
C HIS A 97 3.53 10.23 -1.31
N GLY A 98 3.07 11.33 -0.71
CA GLY A 98 2.63 12.53 -1.44
C GLY A 98 3.68 13.63 -1.42
N ASP A 99 3.89 14.33 -2.54
CA ASP A 99 4.83 15.47 -2.63
C ASP A 99 4.57 16.52 -1.55
N LEU A 100 3.29 16.80 -1.28
CA LEU A 100 2.87 17.78 -0.28
C LEU A 100 3.35 17.42 1.13
N PHE A 101 3.50 16.13 1.43
CA PHE A 101 3.90 15.63 2.75
C PHE A 101 5.43 15.54 2.91
N HIS A 102 6.18 15.71 1.83
CA HIS A 102 7.65 15.69 1.82
C HIS A 102 8.29 17.09 1.83
N GLN A 103 7.50 18.15 2.04
CA GLN A 103 8.01 19.50 2.19
C GLN A 103 8.35 19.81 3.67
N GLU A 104 9.36 20.64 3.89
CA GLU A 104 9.75 21.10 5.24
C GLU A 104 8.83 22.20 5.80
N ARG A 105 7.86 22.67 5.00
CA ARG A 105 6.98 23.80 5.35
C ARG A 105 5.64 23.30 5.89
N LEU A 106 5.18 23.96 6.95
CA LEU A 106 3.84 23.75 7.46
C LEU A 106 2.80 24.26 6.46
N LEU A 107 1.64 23.60 6.43
CA LEU A 107 0.49 24.08 5.70
C LEU A 107 0.00 25.40 6.32
N LEU A 108 -0.42 26.33 5.47
CA LEU A 108 -1.02 27.58 5.93
C LEU A 108 -2.34 27.28 6.64
N ASN A 109 -2.66 28.11 7.64
CA ASN A 109 -3.95 28.03 8.32
C ASN A 109 -5.10 28.26 7.34
N LEU A 110 -6.27 27.68 7.66
CA LEU A 110 -7.50 27.81 6.88
C LEU A 110 -7.37 27.30 5.42
N VAL A 111 -6.51 26.28 5.22
CA VAL A 111 -6.44 25.54 3.97
C VAL A 111 -7.08 24.17 4.19
N ASP A 112 -8.14 23.89 3.44
CA ASP A 112 -8.79 22.57 3.44
C ASP A 112 -7.95 21.59 2.61
N VAL A 113 -7.51 20.51 3.27
CA VAL A 113 -6.76 19.43 2.64
C VAL A 113 -7.72 18.28 2.33
N LYS A 114 -7.81 17.91 1.05
CA LYS A 114 -8.57 16.75 0.61
C LYS A 114 -7.64 15.71 0.02
N VAL A 115 -7.65 14.51 0.61
CA VAL A 115 -6.91 13.36 0.11
C VAL A 115 -7.90 12.35 -0.47
N LYS A 116 -7.71 11.98 -1.73
CA LYS A 116 -8.51 10.97 -2.43
C LYS A 116 -7.59 9.85 -2.90
N LEU A 117 -7.88 8.64 -2.44
CA LEU A 117 -7.14 7.44 -2.80
C LEU A 117 -7.93 6.65 -3.84
N ILE A 118 -7.31 6.36 -4.98
CA ILE A 118 -7.90 5.56 -6.05
C ILE A 118 -7.36 4.15 -5.95
N ARG A 119 -8.24 3.16 -5.94
CA ARG A 119 -7.86 1.75 -5.77
C ARG A 119 -7.10 1.20 -6.97
N SER A 120 -6.04 0.48 -6.68
CA SER A 120 -5.35 -0.39 -7.64
C SER A 120 -6.22 -1.58 -8.02
N LYS A 121 -5.91 -2.18 -9.17
CA LYS A 121 -6.54 -3.43 -9.60
C LYS A 121 -6.01 -4.61 -8.76
N PRO A 122 -6.84 -5.63 -8.46
CA PRO A 122 -6.41 -6.78 -7.67
C PRO A 122 -5.20 -7.52 -8.25
N GLU A 123 -5.04 -7.56 -9.58
CA GLU A 123 -3.90 -8.23 -10.23
C GLU A 123 -2.57 -7.54 -9.95
N PHE A 124 -2.59 -6.27 -9.53
CA PHE A 124 -1.40 -5.56 -9.10
C PHE A 124 -1.11 -5.77 -7.61
N CYS A 125 -2.16 -5.84 -6.77
CA CYS A 125 -2.01 -5.93 -5.32
C CYS A 125 -1.64 -7.34 -4.84
N LEU A 126 -2.00 -8.38 -5.59
CA LEU A 126 -1.87 -9.77 -5.19
C LEU A 126 -0.95 -10.53 -6.14
N GLN A 127 -0.12 -11.41 -5.56
CA GLN A 127 0.75 -12.33 -6.28
C GLN A 127 0.26 -13.76 -6.04
N GLY A 128 -0.22 -14.43 -7.10
CA GLY A 128 -0.71 -15.80 -7.04
C GLY A 128 -1.45 -16.23 -8.31
N ASN A 129 -1.83 -17.51 -8.40
CA ASN A 129 -2.50 -18.08 -9.58
C ASN A 129 -4.02 -17.93 -9.57
N ALA A 130 -4.61 -17.36 -8.51
CA ALA A 130 -6.05 -17.35 -8.30
C ALA A 130 -6.63 -15.93 -8.33
N GLY A 131 -7.82 -15.79 -8.93
CA GLY A 131 -8.52 -14.53 -9.15
C GLY A 131 -9.21 -13.97 -7.90
N TYR A 132 -8.43 -13.72 -6.84
CA TYR A 132 -8.93 -13.13 -5.62
C TYR A 132 -9.05 -11.61 -5.70
N LYS A 133 -9.91 -11.06 -4.84
CA LYS A 133 -10.11 -9.62 -4.69
C LYS A 133 -9.71 -9.18 -3.29
N VAL A 134 -9.19 -7.97 -3.20
CA VAL A 134 -8.91 -7.33 -1.90
C VAL A 134 -10.15 -6.55 -1.47
N VAL A 135 -10.61 -6.79 -0.25
CA VAL A 135 -11.71 -6.06 0.39
C VAL A 135 -11.10 -5.18 1.49
N LEU A 136 -11.53 -3.92 1.60
CA LEU A 136 -11.28 -3.15 2.83
C LEU A 136 -12.56 -3.13 3.65
N GLU A 137 -12.41 -3.47 4.92
CA GLU A 137 -13.46 -3.30 5.90
C GLU A 137 -13.67 -1.81 6.19
N LYS A 138 -14.88 -1.48 6.64
CA LYS A 138 -15.35 -0.10 6.86
C LYS A 138 -15.25 0.30 8.31
#